data_AF-B9NWZ4-F1
#
_entry.id   AF-B9NWZ4-F1
#
_cell.length_a   1.000
_cell.length_b   1.000
_cell.length_c   1.000
_cell.angle_alpha   90.00
_cell.angle_beta   90.00
_cell.angle_gamma   90.00
#
_symmetry.space_group_name_H-M   'P 1'
#
loop_
_entity.id
_entity.type
_entity.pdbx_description
1 polymer ?
#
loop_
_entity_poly.entity_id
_entity_poly.type
_entity_poly.pdbx_seq_one_letter_code
_entity_poly.pdbx_strand_id
1 'polypeptide(L)' 'MPSDFLPIASDFGGNKIVIAVSGQYYGRLFFWDHENEVDEGFIAGVENMSLIADSFSVFLSGLHE' A
#
# COMPACT_ATOMS: atom_id res chain seq x y z
N MET A 1 -4.02 7.27 -4.80
CA MET A 1 -3.05 6.83 -3.77
C MET A 1 -2.21 8.03 -3.31
N PRO A 2 -1.89 8.16 -2.01
CA PRO A 2 -1.07 9.26 -1.50
C PRO A 2 0.37 9.22 -2.04
N SER A 3 1.00 10.40 -2.18
CA SER A 3 2.34 10.55 -2.78
C SER A 3 3.48 9.91 -1.98
N ASP A 4 3.26 9.62 -0.70
CA ASP A 4 4.25 8.98 0.16
C ASP A 4 4.41 7.47 -0.11
N PHE A 5 3.61 6.90 -1.02
CA PHE A 5 3.56 5.46 -1.27
C PHE A 5 4.01 5.10 -2.69
N LEU A 6 4.79 4.02 -2.80
CA LEU A 6 5.24 3.44 -4.07
C LEU A 6 4.64 2.02 -4.22
N PRO A 7 4.03 1.67 -5.36
CA PRO A 7 3.55 0.33 -5.61
C PRO A 7 4.72 -0.62 -5.89
N ILE A 8 4.68 -1.82 -5.30
CA ILE A 8 5.71 -2.87 -5.45
C ILE A 8 5.15 -4.19 -5.99
N ALA A 9 3.82 -4.36 -5.99
CA ALA A 9 3.12 -5.45 -6.66
C ALA A 9 1.72 -5.00 -7.05
N SER A 10 1.14 -5.64 -8.08
CA SER A 10 -0.21 -5.37 -8.55
C SER A 10 -0.88 -6.66 -9.02
N ASP A 11 -2.18 -6.77 -8.83
CA ASP A 11 -2.99 -7.81 -9.45
C ASP A 11 -3.66 -7.30 -10.76
N PHE A 12 -4.43 -8.17 -11.42
CA PHE A 12 -5.21 -7.81 -12.61
C PHE A 12 -6.48 -7.00 -12.30
N GLY A 13 -6.95 -7.01 -11.04
CA GLY A 13 -8.13 -6.27 -10.59
C GLY A 13 -7.86 -4.79 -10.31
N GLY A 14 -6.59 -4.42 -10.15
CA GLY A 14 -6.16 -3.05 -9.89
C GLY A 14 -5.54 -2.87 -8.51
N ASN A 15 -5.78 -3.81 -7.58
CA ASN A 15 -5.23 -3.76 -6.22
C ASN A 15 -3.71 -3.79 -6.22
N LYS A 16 -3.12 -3.20 -5.18
CA LYS A 16 -1.67 -3.04 -5.08
C LYS A 16 -1.16 -3.39 -3.71
N ILE A 17 0.06 -3.91 -3.67
CA ILE A 17 0.89 -3.82 -2.46
C ILE A 17 1.77 -2.60 -2.64
N VAL A 18 1.79 -1.74 -1.62
CA VAL A 18 2.51 -0.47 -1.65
C VAL A 18 3.39 -0.32 -0.42
N ILE A 19 4.52 0.35 -0.57
CA ILE A 19 5.45 0.66 0.51
C ILE A 19 5.49 2.18 0.71
N ALA A 20 5.43 2.62 1.97
CA ALA A 20 5.64 4.02 2.31
C ALA A 20 7.13 4.37 2.19
N VAL A 21 7.46 5.36 1.35
CA VAL A 21 8.83 5.83 1.08
C VAL A 21 9.14 7.16 1.75
N SER A 22 8.14 7.78 2.40
CA SER A 22 8.28 9.01 3.20
C SER A 22 7.19 9.10 4.27
N GLY A 23 7.28 10.13 5.12
CA GLY A 23 6.26 10.43 6.13
C GLY A 23 6.24 9.48 7.34
N GLN A 24 5.14 9.49 8.09
CA GLN A 24 5.01 8.77 9.37
C GLN A 24 4.97 7.25 9.24
N TYR A 25 4.72 6.73 8.04
CA TYR A 25 4.59 5.29 7.77
C TYR A 25 5.84 4.69 7.11
N TYR A 26 6.93 5.47 6.96
CA TYR A 26 8.14 5.06 6.25
C TYR A 26 8.56 3.61 6.52
N GLY A 27 8.74 2.85 5.44
CA GLY A 27 9.16 1.45 5.44
C GLY A 27 8.04 0.42 5.61
N ARG A 28 6.84 0.83 6.07
CA ARG A 28 5.69 -0.07 6.23
C ARG A 28 5.01 -0.38 4.90
N LEU A 29 4.36 -1.54 4.83
CA LEU A 29 3.66 -2.03 3.65
C LEU A 29 2.16 -2.13 3.88
N PHE A 30 1.42 -1.80 2.85
CA PHE A 30 -0.04 -1.78 2.86
C PHE A 30 -0.59 -2.50 1.63
N PHE A 31 -1.72 -3.17 1.81
CA PHE A 31 -2.63 -3.54 0.74
C PHE A 31 -3.50 -2.33 0.42
N TRP A 32 -3.48 -1.88 -0.83
CA TRP A 32 -4.28 -0.80 -1.36
C TRP A 32 -5.43 -1.39 -2.18
N ASP A 33 -6.65 -1.17 -1.70
CA ASP A 33 -7.89 -1.66 -2.29
C ASP A 33 -8.41 -0.66 -3.33
N HIS A 34 -8.32 -1.01 -4.61
CA HIS A 34 -8.73 -0.15 -5.71
C HIS A 34 -10.21 0.16 -5.67
N GLU A 35 -11.04 -0.79 -5.21
CA GLU A 35 -12.49 -0.67 -5.30
C GLU A 35 -13.06 0.33 -4.30
N ASN A 36 -12.24 0.70 -3.30
CA ASN A 36 -12.56 1.69 -2.28
C ASN A 36 -11.71 2.96 -2.42
N GLU A 37 -11.12 3.23 -3.59
CA GLU A 37 -10.38 4.47 -3.81
C GLU A 37 -11.30 5.70 -3.82
N VAL A 38 -10.74 6.86 -3.51
CA VAL A 38 -11.46 8.12 -3.67
C VAL A 38 -11.62 8.47 -5.15
N ASP A 39 -12.74 9.10 -5.50
CA ASP A 39 -13.01 9.56 -6.86
C ASP A 39 -11.90 10.49 -7.39
N GLU A 40 -11.77 10.54 -8.72
CA GLU A 40 -10.80 11.40 -9.40
C GLU A 40 -11.04 12.89 -9.02
N GLY A 41 -9.96 13.58 -8.67
CA GLY A 41 -10.00 14.99 -8.24
C GLY A 41 -10.05 15.19 -6.72
N PHE A 42 -10.20 14.12 -5.93
CA PHE A 42 -10.08 14.17 -4.47
C PHE A 42 -8.67 13.81 -3.99
N ILE A 43 -8.31 14.29 -2.80
CA ILE A 43 -7.02 13.98 -2.18
C ILE A 43 -7.10 12.56 -1.62
N ALA A 44 -6.27 11.66 -2.14
CA ALA A 44 -6.17 10.30 -1.64
C ALA A 44 -5.49 10.27 -0.25
N GLY A 45 -6.14 9.64 0.72
CA GLY A 45 -5.59 9.32 2.03
C GLY A 45 -5.28 7.83 2.17
N VAL A 46 -5.26 7.35 3.41
CA VAL A 46 -4.93 5.96 3.77
C VAL A 46 -6.16 5.13 4.14
N GLU A 47 -7.36 5.64 3.89
CA GLU A 47 -8.63 5.06 4.33
C GLU A 47 -8.90 3.69 3.68
N ASN A 48 -8.45 3.50 2.44
CA ASN A 48 -8.57 2.25 1.69
C ASN A 48 -7.30 1.38 1.77
N MET A 49 -6.45 1.61 2.77
CA MET A 49 -5.15 0.96 2.92
C MET A 49 -5.13 0.11 4.19
N SER A 50 -4.85 -1.17 4.06
CA SER A 50 -4.70 -2.10 5.19
C SER A 50 -3.22 -2.41 5.41
N LEU A 51 -2.72 -2.21 6.63
CA LEU A 51 -1.34 -2.57 7.00
C LEU A 51 -1.15 -4.08 6.86
N ILE A 52 -0.13 -4.50 6.11
CA ILE A 52 0.20 -5.93 5.94
C ILE A 52 1.58 -6.30 6.49
N ALA A 53 2.50 -5.34 6.66
CA ALA A 53 3.79 -5.56 7.31
C ALA A 53 4.42 -4.25 7.81
N ASP A 54 5.15 -4.33 8.93
CA ASP A 54 5.88 -3.18 9.48
C ASP A 54 7.19 -2.86 8.74
N SER A 55 7.69 -3.77 7.90
CA SER A 55 8.86 -3.53 7.05
C SER A 55 8.89 -4.47 5.85
N PHE A 56 9.67 -4.10 4.83
CA PHE A 56 9.89 -4.94 3.64
C PHE A 56 10.49 -6.31 3.98
N SER A 57 11.40 -6.37 4.95
CA SER A 57 11.97 -7.62 5.42
C SER A 57 10.95 -8.52 6.11
N VAL A 58 10.07 -7.94 6.96
CA VAL A 58 8.98 -8.69 7.60
C VAL A 58 8.02 -9.24 6.54
N PHE A 59 7.65 -8.42 5.55
CA PHE A 59 6.82 -8.86 4.43
C PHE A 59 7.44 -10.06 3.71
N LEU A 60 8.71 -9.98 3.29
CA LEU A 60 9.38 -11.07 2.59
C LEU A 60 9.50 -12.34 3.45
N SER A 61 9.76 -12.21 4.75
CA SER A 61 9.81 -13.35 5.66
C SER A 61 8.45 -14.02 5.87
N GLY A 62 7.35 -13.33 5.55
CA GLY A 62 6.00 -13.88 5.64
C GLY A 62 5.54 -14.64 4.40
N LEU A 63 6.31 -14.61 3.29
CA LEU A 63 5.93 -15.24 2.01
C LEU A 63 6.23 -16.74 1.93
N HIS A 64 6.38 -17.43 3.06
CA HIS A 64 6.63 -18.88 3.10
C HIS A 64 5.30 -19.67 3.10
N GLU A 65 5.29 -20.81 2.39
CA GLU A 65 4.18 -21.79 2.34
C GLU A 65 4.03 -22.59 3.64
#